data_AF-A0A1E3WKY9-F1
#
_entry.id   AF-A0A1E3WKY9-F1
#
_cell.length_a   1.000
_cell.length_b   1.000
_cell.length_c   1.000
_cell.angle_alpha   90.00
_cell.angle_beta   90.00
_cell.angle_gamma   90.00
#
_symmetry.space_group_name_H-M   'P 1'
#
loop_
_entity.id
_entity.type
_entity.pdbx_description
1 polymer ?
#
loop_
_entity_poly.entity_id
_entity_poly.type
_entity_poly.pdbx_seq_one_letter_code
_entity_poly.pdbx_strand_id
1 'polypeptide(L)'
;MQKPNTLIINFGKSLSDCTPELHEALSHHHHITYAENQIALLTDKQTAIYIFFADNNDLSTLEQAIIICRNLKKKIIIIHDNLAPTCKHSSNIFTLSLNYVNFYERLQLLLKLCCPAESYGSIAKENVIASIPLYIDQNLASTITESETAHFFGYSSSYFSKLFYRHFGRTFNAYVTHARIRQAKRLLAEQRQSKITHIAYCCGFNDVAYFSKVFKKKTGTTPAAYRQSY
;
A
#
# COMPACT_ATOMS: atom_id res chain seq x y z
N MET A 1 18.56 27.06 0.07
CA MET A 1 19.02 25.67 0.20
C MET A 1 18.00 24.93 1.06
N GLN A 2 17.04 24.24 0.43
CA GLN A 2 15.88 23.65 1.11
C GLN A 2 16.16 22.19 1.48
N LYS A 3 16.23 21.88 2.78
CA LYS A 3 16.03 20.51 3.27
C LYS A 3 14.56 20.36 3.68
N PRO A 4 13.74 19.56 2.98
CA PRO A 4 12.61 18.93 3.64
C PRO A 4 13.19 17.80 4.50
N ASN A 5 13.54 18.10 5.75
CA ASN A 5 14.06 17.11 6.69
C ASN A 5 12.85 16.34 7.26
N THR A 6 12.25 15.46 6.46
CA THR A 6 11.10 14.67 6.92
C THR A 6 11.56 13.68 7.99
N LEU A 7 10.92 13.75 9.16
CA LEU A 7 11.17 12.84 10.28
C LEU A 7 10.54 11.47 9.97
N ILE A 8 11.33 10.41 10.03
CA ILE A 8 10.85 9.03 10.02
C ILE A 8 10.85 8.54 11.46
N ILE A 9 9.71 8.07 11.95
CA ILE A 9 9.60 7.42 13.25
C ILE A 9 9.41 5.93 13.01
N ASN A 10 10.41 5.14 13.41
CA ASN A 10 10.42 3.70 13.27
C ASN A 10 9.93 3.02 14.56
N PHE A 11 8.94 2.15 14.43
CA PHE A 11 8.42 1.25 15.47
C PHE A 11 8.72 -0.21 15.12
N GLY A 12 8.75 -1.09 16.12
CA GLY A 12 9.17 -2.48 15.94
C GLY A 12 10.69 -2.63 15.98
N LYS A 13 11.24 -3.60 15.25
CA LYS A 13 12.70 -3.81 15.16
C LYS A 13 13.41 -2.64 14.49
N SER A 14 14.72 -2.55 14.71
CA SER A 14 15.52 -1.56 14.01
C SER A 14 15.55 -1.84 12.50
N LEU A 15 15.39 -0.79 11.69
CA LEU A 15 15.62 -0.84 10.25
C LEU A 15 17.04 -1.33 9.90
N SER A 16 18.03 -1.12 10.79
CA SER A 16 19.40 -1.62 10.62
C SER A 16 19.50 -3.14 10.74
N ASP A 17 18.61 -3.77 11.51
CA ASP A 17 18.56 -5.22 11.70
C ASP A 17 17.89 -5.91 10.50
N CYS A 18 17.27 -5.13 9.62
CA CYS A 18 16.59 -5.60 8.42
C CYS A 18 17.58 -5.74 7.27
N THR A 19 18.21 -4.62 6.88
CA THR A 19 19.33 -4.54 5.92
C THR A 19 20.09 -3.24 6.18
N PRO A 20 21.43 -3.28 6.33
CA PRO A 20 22.24 -2.06 6.45
C PRO A 20 21.99 -1.05 5.32
N GLU A 21 21.75 -1.56 4.10
CA GLU A 21 21.50 -0.74 2.91
C GLU A 21 20.20 0.07 3.01
N LEU A 22 19.16 -0.46 3.65
CA LEU A 22 17.90 0.24 3.86
C LEU A 22 18.05 1.41 4.83
N HIS A 23 18.77 1.20 5.93
CA HIS A 23 19.04 2.25 6.90
C HIS A 23 19.88 3.37 6.27
N GLU A 24 20.92 3.01 5.51
CA GLU A 24 21.77 3.96 4.80
C GLU A 24 20.96 4.78 3.77
N ALA A 25 20.16 4.11 2.93
CA ALA A 25 19.34 4.77 1.91
C ALA A 25 18.33 5.78 2.50
N LEU A 26 17.72 5.45 3.64
CA LEU A 26 16.75 6.32 4.32
C LEU A 26 17.45 7.47 5.07
N SER A 27 18.55 7.19 5.78
CA SER A 27 19.27 8.19 6.58
C SER A 27 19.93 9.28 5.74
N HIS A 28 20.23 9.01 4.46
CA HIS A 28 20.72 10.04 3.53
C HIS A 28 19.75 11.21 3.32
N HIS A 29 18.44 10.95 3.37
CA HIS A 29 17.41 11.94 3.03
C HIS A 29 16.44 12.26 4.17
N HIS A 30 16.48 11.48 5.26
CA HIS A 30 15.53 11.56 6.36
C HIS A 30 16.22 11.45 7.72
N HIS A 31 15.69 12.16 8.72
CA HIS A 31 16.08 11.93 10.10
C HIS A 31 15.27 10.75 10.65
N ILE A 32 15.94 9.69 11.10
CA ILE A 32 15.26 8.49 11.63
C ILE A 32 15.32 8.51 13.15
N THR A 33 14.17 8.42 13.80
CA THR A 33 14.04 8.25 15.25
C THR A 33 13.46 6.86 15.54
N TYR A 34 14.13 6.12 16.40
CA TYR A 34 13.69 4.80 16.85
C TYR A 34 12.82 4.96 18.09
N ALA A 35 11.58 4.51 18.00
CA ALA A 35 10.60 4.66 19.06
C ALA A 35 10.59 3.50 20.07
N GLU A 36 11.37 2.42 19.87
CA GLU A 36 11.40 1.23 20.76
C GLU A 36 10.01 0.77 21.21
N ASN A 37 9.05 0.66 20.29
CA ASN A 37 7.65 0.32 20.56
C ASN A 37 6.85 1.32 21.42
N GLN A 38 7.34 2.54 21.65
CA GLN A 38 6.59 3.62 22.31
C GLN A 38 5.55 4.23 21.37
N ILE A 39 4.41 3.54 21.23
CA ILE A 39 3.29 3.93 20.36
C ILE A 39 2.74 5.33 20.71
N ALA A 40 2.98 5.84 21.94
CA ALA A 40 2.63 7.20 22.35
C ALA A 40 3.15 8.29 21.38
N LEU A 41 4.27 8.06 20.69
CA LEU A 41 4.83 8.97 19.69
C LEU A 41 3.94 9.12 18.44
N LEU A 42 3.02 8.18 18.19
CA LEU A 42 1.99 8.33 17.15
C LEU A 42 0.97 9.42 17.50
N THR A 43 0.91 9.92 18.72
CA THR A 43 -0.02 11.01 19.11
C THR A 43 0.58 12.41 18.93
N ASP A 44 1.89 12.53 18.71
CA ASP A 44 2.57 13.81 18.54
C ASP A 44 2.05 14.57 17.30
N LYS A 45 1.85 15.89 17.39
CA LYS A 45 1.37 16.72 16.28
C LYS A 45 2.43 16.94 15.19
N GLN A 46 3.67 16.50 15.41
CA GLN A 46 4.73 16.58 14.40
C GLN A 46 4.38 15.83 13.12
N THR A 47 4.77 16.42 12.00
CA THR A 47 4.59 15.82 10.69
C THR A 47 5.72 14.83 10.41
N ALA A 48 5.47 13.56 10.70
CA ALA A 48 6.41 12.47 10.50
C ALA A 48 5.83 11.40 9.58
N ILE A 49 6.73 10.68 8.88
CA ILE A 49 6.40 9.41 8.25
C ILE A 49 6.56 8.34 9.32
N TYR A 50 5.52 7.55 9.54
CA TYR A 50 5.56 6.45 10.47
C TYR A 50 5.88 5.15 9.72
N ILE A 51 6.89 4.43 10.18
CA ILE A 51 7.24 3.10 9.67
C ILE A 51 7.12 2.10 10.82
N PHE A 52 6.44 0.99 10.57
CA PHE A 52 6.38 -0.13 11.50
C PHE A 52 6.98 -1.36 10.84
N PHE A 53 8.05 -1.90 11.42
CA PHE A 53 8.60 -3.17 10.97
C PHE A 53 7.97 -4.32 11.76
N ALA A 54 7.17 -5.14 11.09
CA ALA A 54 6.46 -6.25 11.70
C ALA A 54 7.26 -7.56 11.67
N ASP A 55 7.45 -8.15 12.84
CA ASP A 55 7.85 -9.55 13.04
C ASP A 55 6.70 -10.31 13.74
N ASN A 56 6.73 -11.64 13.73
CA ASN A 56 5.75 -12.54 14.35
C ASN A 56 5.48 -12.24 15.84
N ASN A 57 6.42 -11.60 16.53
CA ASN A 57 6.31 -11.30 17.97
C ASN A 57 5.58 -9.98 18.29
N ASP A 58 5.36 -9.08 17.31
CA ASP A 58 4.89 -7.71 17.56
C ASP A 58 3.45 -7.44 17.10
N LEU A 59 2.63 -8.48 16.95
CA LEU A 59 1.25 -8.40 16.44
C LEU A 59 0.35 -7.46 17.25
N SER A 60 0.43 -7.48 18.58
CA SER A 60 -0.38 -6.63 19.45
C SER A 60 -0.01 -5.14 19.32
N THR A 61 1.29 -4.84 19.25
CA THR A 61 1.81 -3.48 19.05
C THR A 61 1.41 -2.96 17.66
N LEU A 62 1.46 -3.81 16.63
CA LEU A 62 1.00 -3.47 15.29
C LEU A 62 -0.49 -3.11 15.27
N GLU A 63 -1.34 -3.90 15.92
CA GLU A 63 -2.78 -3.63 16.01
C GLU A 63 -3.07 -2.27 16.67
N GLN A 64 -2.38 -1.97 17.76
CA GLN A 64 -2.51 -0.68 18.47
C GLN A 64 -2.06 0.50 17.59
N ALA A 65 -0.92 0.37 16.92
CA ALA A 65 -0.43 1.40 16.00
C ALA A 65 -1.42 1.67 14.85
N ILE A 66 -1.97 0.61 14.27
CA ILE A 66 -3.01 0.69 13.23
C ILE A 66 -4.25 1.44 13.73
N ILE A 67 -4.73 1.13 14.95
CA ILE A 67 -5.91 1.79 15.54
C ILE A 67 -5.66 3.29 15.70
N ILE A 68 -4.50 3.67 16.24
CA ILE A 68 -4.15 5.09 16.47
C ILE A 68 -4.01 5.83 15.14
N CYS A 69 -3.31 5.25 14.15
CA CYS A 69 -3.17 5.86 12.83
C CYS A 69 -4.53 6.06 12.13
N ARG A 70 -5.46 5.10 12.26
CA ARG A 70 -6.83 5.28 11.74
C ARG A 70 -7.56 6.44 12.42
N ASN A 71 -7.54 6.47 13.75
CA ASN A 71 -8.26 7.49 14.52
C ASN A 71 -7.72 8.90 14.26
N LEU A 72 -6.39 9.03 14.13
CA LEU A 72 -5.72 10.31 13.88
C LEU A 72 -5.56 10.64 12.40
N LYS A 73 -6.05 9.78 11.50
CA LYS A 73 -5.86 9.89 10.04
C LYS A 73 -4.39 10.05 9.62
N LYS A 74 -3.49 9.42 10.36
CA LYS A 74 -2.04 9.44 10.10
C LYS A 74 -1.65 8.30 9.18
N LYS A 75 -0.74 8.60 8.23
CA LYS A 75 -0.23 7.61 7.27
C LYS A 75 0.88 6.79 7.91
N ILE A 76 0.81 5.47 7.77
CA ILE A 76 1.83 4.53 8.27
C ILE A 76 2.22 3.51 7.20
N ILE A 77 3.50 3.21 7.09
CA ILE A 77 4.05 2.16 6.23
C ILE A 77 4.43 0.96 7.11
N ILE A 78 3.81 -0.18 6.86
CA ILE A 78 4.10 -1.44 7.54
C ILE A 78 5.02 -2.26 6.63
N ILE A 79 6.25 -2.52 7.07
CA ILE A 79 7.20 -3.38 6.37
C ILE A 79 7.15 -4.76 7.02
N HIS A 80 7.06 -5.83 6.22
CA HIS A 80 6.91 -7.20 6.72
C HIS A 80 7.66 -8.22 5.86
N ASP A 81 8.04 -9.37 6.41
CA ASP A 81 8.69 -10.46 5.68
C ASP A 81 7.67 -11.40 5.01
N ASN A 82 6.73 -11.99 5.76
CA ASN A 82 5.78 -13.00 5.30
C ASN A 82 4.40 -12.97 5.97
N LEU A 83 4.22 -12.20 7.05
CA LEU A 83 2.87 -11.90 7.50
C LEU A 83 2.28 -10.89 6.53
N ALA A 84 1.28 -11.27 5.72
CA ALA A 84 0.32 -10.26 5.28
C ALA A 84 -0.51 -9.97 6.54
N PRO A 85 -0.26 -8.87 7.28
CA PRO A 85 -1.11 -8.58 8.40
C PRO A 85 -2.54 -8.53 7.85
N THR A 86 -3.48 -9.14 8.56
CA THR A 86 -4.91 -8.98 8.32
C THR A 86 -5.31 -7.56 8.68
N CYS A 87 -4.67 -6.58 8.04
CA CYS A 87 -4.91 -5.17 8.17
C CYS A 87 -6.26 -4.92 7.51
N LYS A 88 -7.26 -4.59 8.33
CA LYS A 88 -8.48 -3.95 7.80
C LYS A 88 -8.04 -2.73 6.97
N HIS A 89 -8.41 -2.71 5.70
CA HIS A 89 -7.88 -1.77 4.72
C HIS A 89 -8.30 -0.33 5.03
N SER A 90 -7.34 0.60 5.02
CA SER A 90 -7.57 2.03 5.18
C SER A 90 -6.60 2.77 4.28
N SER A 91 -7.05 3.86 3.64
CA SER A 91 -6.23 4.69 2.75
C SER A 91 -4.99 5.30 3.41
N ASN A 92 -4.90 5.23 4.74
CA ASN A 92 -3.77 5.71 5.53
C ASN A 92 -2.82 4.60 5.98
N ILE A 93 -3.06 3.34 5.62
CA ILE A 93 -2.22 2.20 6.00
C ILE A 93 -1.62 1.61 4.72
N PHE A 94 -0.31 1.63 4.61
CA PHE A 94 0.44 1.08 3.50
C PHE A 94 1.24 -0.12 3.97
N THR A 95 1.37 -1.14 3.13
CA THR A 95 2.10 -2.38 3.45
C THR A 95 3.17 -2.67 2.40
N LEU A 96 4.33 -3.15 2.81
CA LEU A 96 5.43 -3.49 1.91
C LEU A 96 6.11 -4.78 2.37
N SER A 97 6.12 -5.79 1.52
CA SER A 97 6.85 -7.02 1.78
C SER A 97 8.33 -6.84 1.44
N LEU A 98 9.23 -7.30 2.32
CA LEU A 98 10.66 -7.38 2.05
C LEU A 98 10.99 -8.28 0.85
N ASN A 99 10.17 -9.31 0.64
CA ASN A 99 10.34 -10.28 -0.44
C ASN A 99 9.84 -9.75 -1.80
N TYR A 100 9.40 -8.49 -1.88
CA TYR A 100 8.88 -7.92 -3.11
C TYR A 100 10.01 -7.50 -4.05
N VAL A 101 9.93 -7.93 -5.31
CA VAL A 101 10.87 -7.48 -6.37
C VAL A 101 10.76 -5.96 -6.53
N ASN A 102 11.89 -5.24 -6.51
CA ASN A 102 11.97 -3.77 -6.52
C ASN A 102 11.44 -3.13 -5.22
N PHE A 103 11.79 -3.73 -4.08
CA PHE A 103 11.45 -3.24 -2.75
C PHE A 103 11.80 -1.75 -2.57
N TYR A 104 13.01 -1.34 -2.96
CA TYR A 104 13.50 0.03 -2.77
C TYR A 104 12.70 1.05 -3.57
N GLU A 105 12.42 0.79 -4.84
CA GLU A 105 11.63 1.68 -5.68
C GLU A 105 10.20 1.83 -5.13
N ARG A 106 9.61 0.73 -4.64
CA ARG A 106 8.30 0.77 -4.00
C ARG A 106 8.31 1.53 -2.69
N LEU A 107 9.33 1.34 -1.86
CA LEU A 107 9.48 2.07 -0.61
C LEU A 107 9.59 3.58 -0.89
N GLN A 108 10.42 4.00 -1.85
CA GLN A 108 10.55 5.41 -2.23
C GLN A 108 9.21 6.01 -2.69
N LEU A 109 8.42 5.25 -3.44
CA LEU A 109 7.08 5.68 -3.84
C LEU A 109 6.12 5.78 -2.63
N LEU A 110 6.16 4.83 -1.68
CA LEU A 110 5.35 4.90 -0.45
C LEU A 110 5.73 6.09 0.44
N LEU A 111 7.03 6.37 0.57
CA LEU A 111 7.53 7.53 1.32
C LEU A 111 6.99 8.82 0.69
N LYS A 112 7.06 8.95 -0.63
CA LYS A 112 6.47 10.07 -1.37
C LYS A 112 4.96 10.20 -1.14
N LEU A 113 4.23 9.09 -1.08
CA LEU A 113 2.79 9.07 -0.79
C LEU A 113 2.46 9.46 0.66
N CYS A 114 3.36 9.19 1.60
CA CYS A 114 3.18 9.48 3.03
C CYS A 114 3.61 10.88 3.43
N CYS A 115 4.53 11.49 2.68
CA CYS A 115 4.99 12.85 2.89
C CYS A 115 3.87 13.90 2.73
N PRO A 116 3.96 15.03 3.44
CA PRO A 116 3.04 16.16 3.31
C PRO A 116 3.26 16.88 1.98
N ALA A 117 2.17 17.36 1.38
CA ALA A 117 2.19 18.09 0.11
C ALA A 117 3.13 19.32 0.11
N GLU A 118 3.42 19.89 1.28
CA GLU A 118 4.22 21.10 1.47
C GLU A 118 5.75 20.88 1.35
N SER A 119 6.24 19.63 1.40
CA SER A 119 7.68 19.32 1.31
C SER A 119 8.21 19.06 -0.11
N TYR A 120 7.34 19.01 -1.12
CA TYR A 120 7.73 18.76 -2.51
C TYR A 120 7.58 20.03 -3.34
N GLY A 121 8.57 20.91 -3.29
CA GLY A 121 8.70 21.94 -4.32
C GLY A 121 8.81 21.28 -5.70
N SER A 122 7.96 21.67 -6.66
CA SER A 122 8.04 21.42 -8.12
C SER A 122 8.61 20.06 -8.61
N ILE A 123 8.50 18.98 -7.83
CA ILE A 123 8.92 17.66 -8.31
C ILE A 123 7.75 17.12 -9.14
N ALA A 124 8.05 16.95 -10.42
CA ALA A 124 7.14 16.87 -11.56
C ALA A 124 5.83 16.10 -11.30
N LYS A 125 4.72 16.61 -11.84
CA LYS A 125 3.43 15.89 -11.92
C LYS A 125 3.58 14.48 -12.52
N GLU A 126 4.60 14.23 -13.34
CA GLU A 126 5.00 12.88 -13.80
C GLU A 126 5.44 11.91 -12.67
N ASN A 127 6.03 12.39 -11.58
CA ASN A 127 6.41 11.51 -10.46
C ASN A 127 5.19 11.11 -9.61
N VAL A 128 4.16 11.97 -9.56
CA VAL A 128 2.93 11.68 -8.82
C VAL A 128 2.10 10.63 -9.56
N ILE A 129 1.96 10.73 -10.88
CA ILE A 129 1.19 9.75 -11.66
C ILE A 129 1.78 8.34 -11.58
N ALA A 130 3.10 8.22 -11.49
CA ALA A 130 3.81 6.94 -11.31
C ALA A 130 3.51 6.26 -9.96
N SER A 131 3.06 7.00 -8.95
CA SER A 131 2.70 6.47 -7.63
C SER A 131 1.24 5.98 -7.53
N ILE A 132 0.39 6.30 -8.51
CA ILE A 132 -1.03 5.87 -8.52
C ILE A 132 -1.17 4.34 -8.54
N PRO A 133 -0.45 3.57 -9.39
CA PRO A 133 -0.53 2.11 -9.36
C PRO A 133 -0.25 1.51 -7.98
N LEU A 134 0.71 2.09 -7.26
CA LEU A 134 1.05 1.66 -5.92
C LEU A 134 -0.08 1.94 -4.94
N TYR A 135 -0.66 3.15 -4.97
CA TYR A 135 -1.84 3.46 -4.16
C TYR A 135 -3.00 2.49 -4.45
N ILE A 136 -3.25 2.19 -5.73
CA ILE A 136 -4.28 1.21 -6.13
C ILE A 136 -3.97 -0.16 -5.53
N ASP A 137 -2.76 -0.68 -5.74
CA ASP A 137 -2.32 -2.00 -5.24
C ASP A 137 -2.51 -2.13 -3.72
N GLN A 138 -2.22 -1.06 -2.95
CA GLN A 138 -2.38 -1.02 -1.50
C GLN A 138 -3.83 -1.02 -1.02
N ASN A 139 -4.76 -0.64 -1.90
CA ASN A 139 -6.18 -0.44 -1.56
C ASN A 139 -7.12 -1.37 -2.36
N LEU A 140 -6.60 -2.40 -3.03
CA LEU A 140 -7.40 -3.30 -3.89
C LEU A 140 -8.52 -4.00 -3.14
N ALA A 141 -8.28 -4.36 -1.88
CA ALA A 141 -9.21 -5.09 -1.03
C ALA A 141 -10.33 -4.21 -0.43
N SER A 142 -10.16 -2.89 -0.43
CA SER A 142 -11.21 -1.93 -0.07
C SER A 142 -12.00 -1.45 -1.28
N THR A 143 -13.14 -0.80 -1.03
CA THR A 143 -13.79 0.04 -2.03
C THR A 143 -12.85 1.20 -2.36
N ILE A 144 -12.39 1.27 -3.60
CA ILE A 144 -11.56 2.35 -4.12
C ILE A 144 -12.29 2.99 -5.30
N THR A 145 -12.50 4.30 -5.21
CA THR A 145 -13.14 5.07 -6.29
C THR A 145 -12.16 5.99 -6.99
N GLU A 146 -12.49 6.34 -8.24
CA GLU A 146 -11.72 7.33 -9.01
C GLU A 146 -11.69 8.69 -8.30
N SER A 147 -12.83 9.10 -7.72
CA SER A 147 -12.97 10.38 -7.02
C SER A 147 -12.08 10.46 -5.77
N GLU A 148 -12.11 9.42 -4.92
CA GLU A 148 -11.25 9.37 -3.73
C GLU A 148 -9.77 9.35 -4.10
N THR A 149 -9.43 8.60 -5.15
CA THR A 149 -8.04 8.53 -5.63
C THR A 149 -7.60 9.88 -6.19
N ALA A 150 -8.44 10.54 -7.00
CA ALA A 150 -8.17 11.88 -7.52
C ALA A 150 -7.92 12.87 -6.38
N HIS A 151 -8.81 12.89 -5.38
CA HIS A 151 -8.69 13.74 -4.21
C HIS A 151 -7.41 13.45 -3.42
N PHE A 152 -7.07 12.18 -3.21
CA PHE A 152 -5.84 11.77 -2.54
C PHE A 152 -4.59 12.35 -3.21
N PHE A 153 -4.59 12.44 -4.54
CA PHE A 153 -3.50 12.99 -5.34
C PHE A 153 -3.62 14.50 -5.64
N GLY A 154 -4.59 15.20 -5.04
CA GLY A 154 -4.79 16.63 -5.24
C GLY A 154 -5.33 17.01 -6.62
N TYR A 155 -6.02 16.09 -7.29
CA TYR A 155 -6.65 16.31 -8.60
C TYR A 155 -8.17 16.42 -8.48
N SER A 156 -8.78 17.18 -9.39
CA SER A 156 -10.21 17.05 -9.64
C SER A 156 -10.50 15.74 -10.36
N SER A 157 -11.67 15.14 -10.08
CA SER A 157 -12.08 13.86 -10.69
C SER A 157 -12.02 13.92 -12.23
N SER A 158 -12.54 14.97 -12.85
CA SER A 158 -12.54 15.15 -14.31
C SER A 158 -11.13 15.25 -14.91
N TYR A 159 -10.19 15.92 -14.23
CA TYR A 159 -8.81 16.01 -14.68
C TYR A 159 -8.10 14.67 -14.52
N PHE A 160 -8.28 14.02 -13.37
CA PHE A 160 -7.71 12.71 -13.07
C PHE A 160 -8.14 11.66 -14.10
N SER A 161 -9.42 11.60 -14.47
CA SER A 161 -9.94 10.63 -15.45
C SER A 161 -9.20 10.71 -16.79
N LYS A 162 -9.05 11.93 -17.32
CA LYS A 162 -8.35 12.20 -18.58
C LYS A 162 -6.86 11.89 -18.46
N LEU A 163 -6.24 12.34 -17.37
CA LEU A 163 -4.82 12.14 -17.10
C LEU A 163 -4.49 10.64 -16.97
N PHE A 164 -5.27 9.91 -16.20
CA PHE A 164 -5.11 8.48 -15.96
C PHE A 164 -5.28 7.68 -17.25
N TYR A 165 -6.33 7.95 -18.04
CA TYR A 165 -6.54 7.27 -19.32
C TYR A 165 -5.39 7.53 -20.29
N ARG A 166 -4.94 8.79 -20.40
CA ARG A 166 -3.80 9.17 -21.26
C ARG A 166 -2.52 8.41 -20.90
N HIS A 167 -2.28 8.18 -19.61
CA HIS A 167 -1.05 7.56 -19.13
C HIS A 167 -1.10 6.02 -19.11
N PHE A 168 -2.24 5.42 -18.75
CA PHE A 168 -2.36 3.97 -18.56
C PHE A 168 -3.12 3.24 -19.68
N GLY A 169 -3.63 3.99 -20.66
CA GLY A 169 -4.37 3.49 -21.83
C GLY A 169 -5.71 2.81 -21.48
N ARG A 170 -6.23 3.03 -20.26
CA ARG A 170 -7.47 2.41 -19.78
C ARG A 170 -8.10 3.26 -18.68
N THR A 171 -9.41 3.11 -18.49
CA THR A 171 -10.12 3.80 -17.40
C THR A 171 -9.65 3.29 -16.04
N PHE A 172 -9.80 4.12 -15.00
CA PHE A 172 -9.45 3.76 -13.63
C PHE A 172 -10.12 2.45 -13.18
N ASN A 173 -11.44 2.34 -13.37
CA ASN A 173 -12.19 1.14 -12.99
C ASN A 173 -11.72 -0.12 -13.73
N ALA A 174 -11.35 0.00 -15.01
CA ALA A 174 -10.80 -1.11 -15.77
C ALA A 174 -9.41 -1.51 -15.26
N TYR A 175 -8.59 -0.54 -14.85
CA TYR A 175 -7.29 -0.77 -14.22
C TYR A 175 -7.42 -1.50 -12.88
N VAL A 176 -8.27 -0.99 -11.98
CA VAL A 176 -8.54 -1.61 -10.67
C VAL A 176 -9.03 -3.05 -10.86
N THR A 177 -10.00 -3.27 -11.75
CA THR A 177 -10.51 -4.62 -12.04
C THR A 177 -9.39 -5.56 -12.50
N HIS A 178 -8.52 -5.10 -13.41
CA HIS A 178 -7.39 -5.90 -13.88
C HIS A 178 -6.40 -6.22 -12.75
N ALA A 179 -6.08 -5.24 -11.89
CA ALA A 179 -5.20 -5.42 -10.75
C ALA A 179 -5.78 -6.42 -9.73
N ARG A 180 -7.09 -6.34 -9.43
CA ARG A 180 -7.79 -7.31 -8.56
C ARG A 180 -7.72 -8.73 -9.12
N ILE A 181 -7.91 -8.91 -10.42
CA ILE A 181 -7.78 -10.24 -11.05
C ILE A 181 -6.34 -10.76 -11.00
N ARG A 182 -5.34 -9.90 -11.21
CA ARG A 182 -3.93 -10.27 -11.04
C ARG A 182 -3.63 -10.75 -9.62
N GLN A 183 -4.12 -10.05 -8.61
CA GLN A 183 -3.98 -10.46 -7.20
C GLN A 183 -4.72 -11.78 -6.93
N ALA A 184 -5.94 -11.94 -7.45
CA ALA A 184 -6.70 -13.19 -7.31
C ALA A 184 -5.96 -14.39 -7.90
N LYS A 185 -5.35 -14.25 -9.09
CA LYS A 185 -4.52 -15.30 -9.71
C LYS A 185 -3.37 -15.71 -8.79
N ARG A 186 -2.70 -14.73 -8.18
CA ARG A 186 -1.60 -14.98 -7.23
C ARG A 186 -2.09 -15.74 -6.00
N LEU A 187 -3.14 -15.25 -5.34
CA LEU A 187 -3.70 -15.88 -4.14
C LEU A 187 -4.25 -17.29 -4.42
N LEU A 188 -4.81 -17.53 -5.61
CA LEU A 188 -5.28 -18.86 -6.00
C LEU A 188 -4.14 -19.88 -6.14
N ALA A 189 -2.97 -19.44 -6.60
CA ALA A 189 -1.79 -20.31 -6.73
C ALA A 189 -1.08 -20.52 -5.37
N GLU A 190 -0.95 -19.45 -4.57
CA GLU A 190 -0.23 -19.49 -3.28
C GLU A 190 -1.05 -20.12 -2.15
N GLN A 191 -2.38 -19.93 -2.12
CA GLN A 191 -3.24 -20.31 -0.99
C GLN A 191 -4.25 -21.39 -1.38
N ARG A 192 -3.77 -22.59 -1.68
CA ARG A 192 -4.64 -23.69 -2.18
C ARG A 192 -5.78 -24.07 -1.24
N GLN A 193 -5.56 -23.97 0.06
CA GLN A 193 -6.55 -24.33 1.10
C GLN A 193 -7.59 -23.22 1.34
N SER A 194 -7.33 -21.97 0.91
CA SER A 194 -8.26 -20.86 1.08
C SER A 194 -9.53 -21.05 0.25
N LYS A 195 -10.70 -20.76 0.83
CA LYS A 195 -11.98 -20.77 0.11
C LYS A 195 -11.95 -19.69 -0.98
N ILE A 196 -12.52 -19.98 -2.16
CA ILE A 196 -12.62 -19.01 -3.28
C ILE A 196 -13.37 -17.75 -2.84
N THR A 197 -14.38 -17.90 -1.98
CA THR A 197 -15.13 -16.80 -1.37
C THR A 197 -14.21 -15.84 -0.60
N HIS A 198 -13.31 -16.39 0.22
CA HIS A 198 -12.32 -15.59 0.97
C HIS A 198 -11.39 -14.84 0.02
N ILE A 199 -10.84 -15.51 -0.99
CA ILE A 199 -9.97 -14.87 -2.00
C ILE A 199 -10.68 -13.72 -2.72
N ALA A 200 -11.95 -13.89 -3.07
CA ALA A 200 -12.75 -12.84 -3.71
C ALA A 200 -12.82 -11.58 -2.82
N TYR A 201 -13.13 -11.75 -1.53
CA TYR A 201 -13.15 -10.65 -0.57
C TYR A 201 -11.79 -10.00 -0.36
N CYS A 202 -10.71 -10.79 -0.24
CA CYS A 202 -9.34 -10.27 -0.15
C CYS A 202 -8.89 -9.48 -1.39
N CYS A 203 -9.55 -9.70 -2.54
CA CYS A 203 -9.31 -8.92 -3.76
C CYS A 203 -10.29 -7.75 -3.91
N GLY A 204 -11.14 -7.47 -2.92
CA GLY A 204 -12.09 -6.35 -2.93
C GLY A 204 -13.35 -6.58 -3.75
N PHE A 205 -13.74 -7.84 -3.97
CA PHE A 205 -15.05 -8.20 -4.52
C PHE A 205 -16.02 -8.49 -3.37
N ASN A 206 -17.13 -7.77 -3.34
CA ASN A 206 -18.20 -7.98 -2.35
C ASN A 206 -19.23 -9.03 -2.80
N ASP A 207 -19.13 -9.50 -4.05
CA ASP A 207 -20.00 -10.50 -4.65
C ASP A 207 -19.15 -11.57 -5.35
N VAL A 208 -19.27 -12.81 -4.88
CA VAL A 208 -18.51 -13.97 -5.35
C VAL A 208 -18.97 -14.44 -6.74
N ALA A 209 -20.26 -14.31 -7.05
CA ALA A 209 -20.79 -14.64 -8.37
C ALA A 209 -20.28 -13.63 -9.41
N TYR A 210 -20.30 -12.33 -9.06
CA TYR A 210 -19.71 -11.29 -9.89
C TYR A 210 -18.20 -11.50 -10.08
N PHE A 211 -17.46 -11.77 -9.00
CA PHE A 211 -16.03 -12.11 -9.08
C PHE A 211 -15.77 -13.25 -10.06
N SER A 212 -16.50 -14.36 -9.94
CA SER A 212 -16.32 -15.54 -10.79
C SER A 212 -16.58 -15.23 -12.27
N LYS A 213 -17.61 -14.42 -12.56
CA LYS A 213 -17.92 -13.94 -13.91
C LYS A 213 -16.82 -13.06 -14.48
N VAL A 214 -16.34 -12.09 -13.71
CA VAL A 214 -15.25 -11.19 -14.14
C VAL A 214 -13.94 -11.95 -14.33
N PHE A 215 -13.61 -12.85 -13.40
CA PHE A 215 -12.42 -13.69 -13.48
C PHE A 215 -12.44 -14.52 -14.76
N LYS A 216 -13.51 -15.30 -15.00
CA LYS A 216 -13.66 -16.09 -16.23
C LYS A 216 -13.58 -15.24 -17.49
N LYS A 217 -14.22 -14.06 -17.50
CA LYS A 217 -14.14 -13.13 -18.63
C LYS A 217 -12.72 -12.64 -18.91
N LYS A 218 -11.88 -12.49 -17.88
CA LYS A 218 -10.52 -11.94 -17.99
C LYS A 218 -9.45 -13.01 -18.18
N THR A 219 -9.66 -14.23 -17.71
CA THR A 219 -8.66 -15.31 -17.73
C THR A 219 -9.02 -16.46 -18.68
N GLY A 220 -10.27 -16.55 -19.13
CA GLY A 220 -10.80 -17.66 -19.91
C GLY A 220 -11.25 -18.86 -19.08
N THR A 221 -10.91 -18.94 -17.79
CA THR A 221 -11.19 -20.09 -16.91
C THR A 221 -11.85 -19.67 -15.60
N THR A 222 -12.55 -20.58 -14.93
CA THR A 222 -13.13 -20.29 -13.61
C THR A 222 -12.03 -20.20 -12.55
N PRO A 223 -12.25 -19.48 -11.43
CA PRO A 223 -11.27 -19.45 -10.32
C PRO A 223 -10.89 -20.84 -9.80
N ALA A 224 -11.87 -21.76 -9.74
CA ALA A 224 -11.66 -23.14 -9.32
C ALA A 224 -10.77 -23.91 -10.30
N ALA A 225 -11.06 -23.82 -11.61
CA ALA A 225 -10.25 -24.46 -12.64
C ALA A 225 -8.84 -23.88 -12.69
N TYR A 226 -8.70 -22.55 -12.56
CA TYR A 226 -7.40 -21.87 -12.52
C TYR A 226 -6.52 -22.40 -11.37
N ARG A 227 -7.10 -22.61 -10.17
CA ARG A 227 -6.38 -23.19 -9.02
C ARG A 227 -5.91 -24.63 -9.28
N GLN A 228 -6.65 -25.41 -10.05
CA GLN A 228 -6.25 -26.79 -10.35
C GLN A 228 -5.06 -26.84 -11.32
N SER A 229 -4.84 -25.79 -12.11
CA SER A 229 -3.76 -25.72 -13.11
C SER A 229 -2.38 -25.32 -12.57
N TYR A 230 -2.28 -24.84 -11.32
CA TYR A 230 -1.04 -24.44 -10.66
C TYR A 230 -1.02 -25.01 -9.27
#